data_AF-A0AAV4DMD0-F1
#
_entry.id   AF-A0AAV4DMD0-F1
#
_cell.length_a   1.000
_cell.length_b   1.000
_cell.length_c   1.000
_cell.angle_alpha   90.00
_cell.angle_beta   90.00
_cell.angle_gamma   90.00
#
_symmetry.space_group_name_H-M   'P 1'
#
loop_
_entity.id
_entity.type
_entity.pdbx_description
1 polymer ?
#
loop_
_entity_poly.entity_id
_entity_poly.type
_entity_poly.pdbx_seq_one_letter_code
_entity_poly.pdbx_strand_id
1 'polypeptide(L)'
;MFSVCRPRAGIPSKRKEILHNIDVLFPWKGERLFNNTFDTRVRAAIRVGDFKLITGDPGVGKWFPVPSTNSETIASISSEESQPSNTEGRKNADVKNLWLFNIRTDPTERHDLSTDMPELVEDLLRRISGYNATALPPVYPPSDPKCDPKLHGGFWGPWR
;
A
#
# COMPACT_ATOMS: atom_id res chain seq x y z
N MET A 1 -2.23 -47.05 7.34
CA MET A 1 -2.90 -46.12 8.28
C MET A 1 -2.06 -44.85 8.32
N PHE A 2 -2.44 -43.81 7.59
CA PHE A 2 -1.64 -42.56 7.52
C PHE A 2 -2.07 -41.63 8.65
N SER A 3 -1.11 -41.24 9.49
CA SER A 3 -1.32 -40.28 10.56
C SER A 3 -1.48 -38.88 9.98
N VAL A 4 -2.66 -38.30 10.10
CA VAL A 4 -2.94 -36.91 9.71
C VAL A 4 -2.21 -35.98 10.68
N CYS A 5 -1.25 -35.19 10.19
CA CYS A 5 -0.66 -34.10 10.96
C CYS A 5 -1.74 -33.10 11.36
N ARG A 6 -2.06 -33.00 12.66
CA ARG A 6 -2.89 -31.91 13.17
C ARG A 6 -2.11 -30.60 13.07
N PRO A 7 -2.70 -29.50 12.56
CA PRO A 7 -2.04 -28.20 12.58
C PRO A 7 -1.83 -27.78 14.04
N ARG A 8 -0.60 -27.38 14.39
CA ARG A 8 -0.35 -26.77 15.70
C ARG A 8 -1.05 -25.42 15.73
N ALA A 9 -2.08 -25.27 16.55
CA ALA A 9 -2.68 -23.98 16.82
C ALA A 9 -1.65 -23.12 17.57
N GLY A 10 -1.03 -22.18 16.86
CA GLY A 10 -0.13 -21.21 17.46
C GLY A 10 -0.89 -20.19 18.32
N ILE A 11 -0.23 -19.61 19.31
CA ILE A 11 -0.77 -18.51 20.10
C ILE A 11 -0.81 -17.25 19.20
N PRO A 12 -1.92 -16.51 19.12
CA PRO A 12 -1.99 -15.28 18.35
C PRO A 12 -0.93 -14.25 18.79
N SER A 13 -0.34 -13.54 17.83
CA SER A 13 0.61 -12.47 18.11
C SER A 13 -0.04 -11.36 18.95
N LYS A 14 0.75 -10.77 19.87
CA LYS A 14 0.33 -9.59 20.65
C LYS A 14 0.22 -8.33 19.78
N ARG A 15 0.84 -8.31 18.60
CA ARG A 15 0.83 -7.16 17.68
C ARG A 15 -0.60 -6.88 17.20
N LYS A 16 -1.05 -5.65 17.36
CA LYS A 16 -2.36 -5.16 16.90
C LYS A 16 -2.29 -4.23 15.69
N GLU A 17 -1.09 -3.78 15.34
CA GLU A 17 -0.88 -2.86 14.23
C GLU A 17 0.35 -3.19 13.40
N ILE A 18 0.27 -2.85 12.12
CA ILE A 18 1.30 -3.04 11.10
C ILE A 18 1.36 -1.75 10.28
N LEU A 19 2.48 -1.04 10.36
CA LEU A 19 2.81 -0.02 9.36
C LEU A 19 3.33 -0.73 8.11
N HIS A 20 2.69 -0.50 6.96
CA HIS A 20 3.13 -1.09 5.69
C HIS A 20 4.28 -0.28 5.09
N ASN A 21 4.12 1.04 4.97
CA ASN A 21 5.17 1.96 4.51
C ASN A 21 4.83 3.42 4.82
N ILE A 22 5.86 4.27 4.73
CA ILE A 22 5.77 5.73 4.58
C ILE A 22 6.83 6.09 3.54
N ASP A 23 6.39 6.43 2.33
CA ASP A 23 7.26 6.73 1.20
C ASP A 23 7.23 8.23 0.90
N VAL A 24 8.24 8.94 1.40
CA VAL A 24 8.42 10.38 1.22
C VAL A 24 9.12 10.73 -0.10
N LEU A 25 9.67 9.75 -0.82
CA LEU A 25 10.34 9.97 -2.11
C LEU A 25 9.36 9.91 -3.28
N PHE A 26 8.22 9.24 -3.10
CA PHE A 26 7.18 9.17 -4.12
C PHE A 26 6.49 10.54 -4.33
N PRO A 27 6.16 10.93 -5.57
CA PRO A 27 5.45 12.18 -5.83
C PRO A 27 4.13 12.29 -5.06
N TRP A 28 3.87 13.46 -4.52
CA TRP A 28 2.63 13.75 -3.81
C TRP A 28 1.42 13.66 -4.74
N LYS A 29 0.30 13.12 -4.23
CA LYS A 29 -0.93 12.92 -5.01
C LYS A 29 -2.17 13.41 -4.26
N GLY A 30 -3.07 14.11 -4.95
CA GLY A 30 -4.31 14.65 -4.41
C GLY A 30 -4.11 15.86 -3.47
N GLU A 31 -5.07 16.08 -2.57
CA GLU A 31 -5.11 17.22 -1.67
C GLU A 31 -4.84 16.84 -0.21
N ARG A 32 -4.48 17.83 0.60
CA ARG A 32 -4.34 17.63 2.04
C ARG A 32 -5.73 17.69 2.66
N LEU A 33 -6.26 16.55 3.07
CA LEU A 33 -7.64 16.42 3.55
C LEU A 33 -7.77 16.76 5.05
N PHE A 34 -6.68 16.68 5.81
CA PHE A 34 -6.66 16.92 7.24
C PHE A 34 -5.51 17.88 7.61
N ASN A 35 -5.83 18.95 8.33
CA ASN A 35 -4.85 20.00 8.63
C ASN A 35 -3.88 19.61 9.75
N ASN A 36 -4.33 18.89 10.78
CA ASN A 36 -3.57 18.62 12.01
C ASN A 36 -3.03 17.18 12.13
N THR A 37 -2.95 16.45 11.02
CA THR A 37 -2.47 15.06 11.01
C THR A 37 -1.39 14.83 9.95
N PHE A 38 -1.01 13.57 9.74
CA PHE A 38 -0.15 13.16 8.63
C PHE A 38 -0.69 13.67 7.28
N ASP A 39 0.21 14.11 6.40
CA ASP A 39 -0.15 14.68 5.10
C ASP A 39 -0.65 13.57 4.16
N THR A 40 -1.94 13.59 3.84
CA THR A 40 -2.62 12.56 3.04
C THR A 40 -2.11 12.46 1.61
N ARG A 41 -1.31 13.42 1.13
CA ARG A 41 -0.71 13.37 -0.20
C ARG A 41 0.51 12.46 -0.29
N VAL A 42 1.11 12.12 0.85
CA VAL A 42 2.27 11.22 0.94
C VAL A 42 1.80 9.78 0.87
N ARG A 43 2.53 8.95 0.11
CA ARG A 43 2.23 7.53 -0.03
C ARG A 43 2.52 6.80 1.28
N ALA A 44 1.50 6.32 1.95
CA ALA A 44 1.65 5.54 3.17
C ALA A 44 0.48 4.56 3.35
N ALA A 45 0.70 3.54 4.16
CA ALA A 45 -0.37 2.63 4.57
C ALA A 45 -0.12 2.07 5.98
N ILE A 46 -1.19 1.94 6.75
CA ILE A 46 -1.19 1.34 8.09
C ILE A 46 -2.40 0.43 8.24
N ARG A 47 -2.22 -0.69 8.95
CA ARG A 47 -3.31 -1.57 9.40
C ARG A 47 -3.34 -1.59 10.92
N VAL A 48 -4.49 -1.32 11.51
CA VAL A 48 -4.74 -1.41 12.96
C VAL A 48 -5.99 -2.25 13.19
N GLY A 49 -5.81 -3.41 13.81
CA GLY A 49 -6.86 -4.42 13.91
C GLY A 49 -7.34 -4.88 12.53
N ASP A 50 -8.62 -4.62 12.27
CA ASP A 50 -9.29 -5.00 11.02
C ASP A 50 -9.24 -3.90 9.96
N PHE A 51 -8.86 -2.68 10.32
CA PHE A 51 -8.91 -1.54 9.43
C PHE A 51 -7.55 -1.25 8.80
N LYS A 52 -7.57 -0.93 7.51
CA LYS A 52 -6.40 -0.50 6.75
C LYS A 52 -6.67 0.87 6.15
N LEU A 53 -5.78 1.82 6.43
CA LEU A 53 -5.76 3.14 5.81
C LEU A 53 -4.66 3.20 4.75
N ILE A 54 -4.97 3.81 3.61
CA ILE A 54 -4.01 4.09 2.53
C ILE A 54 -4.08 5.58 2.19
N THR A 55 -2.92 6.24 2.07
CA THR A 55 -2.79 7.65 1.67
C THR A 55 -1.90 7.80 0.42
N GLY A 56 -2.01 8.92 -0.29
CA GLY A 56 -1.20 9.25 -1.45
C GLY A 56 -1.53 8.39 -2.66
N ASP A 57 -0.49 7.89 -3.34
CA ASP A 57 -0.66 7.00 -4.49
C ASP A 57 -0.61 5.51 -4.08
N PRO A 58 -1.71 4.75 -4.17
CA PRO A 58 -1.68 3.32 -3.89
C PRO A 58 -0.95 2.52 -4.98
N GLY A 59 -0.69 3.12 -6.15
CA GLY A 59 -0.24 2.43 -7.34
C GLY A 59 -1.40 1.89 -8.17
N VAL A 60 -1.17 0.80 -8.89
CA VAL A 60 -2.20 0.19 -9.76
C VAL A 60 -3.22 -0.55 -8.90
N GLY A 61 -4.41 0.03 -8.75
CA GLY A 61 -5.54 -0.55 -8.00
C GLY A 61 -6.35 -1.58 -8.77
N LYS A 62 -5.73 -2.30 -9.71
CA LYS A 62 -6.37 -3.33 -10.53
C LYS A 62 -6.19 -4.71 -9.90
N TRP A 63 -7.24 -5.50 -9.89
CA TRP A 63 -7.21 -6.93 -9.61
C TRP A 63 -6.62 -7.69 -10.80
N PHE A 64 -5.59 -8.48 -10.53
CA PHE A 64 -4.97 -9.34 -11.53
C PHE A 64 -5.49 -10.78 -11.35
N PRO A 65 -6.37 -11.27 -12.23
CA PRO A 65 -6.83 -12.65 -12.17
C PRO A 65 -5.70 -13.63 -12.49
N VAL A 66 -5.88 -14.90 -12.11
CA VAL A 66 -4.90 -15.95 -12.46
C VAL A 66 -4.74 -16.05 -13.98
N PRO A 67 -3.52 -16.28 -14.52
CA PRO A 67 -3.30 -16.28 -15.97
C PRO A 67 -4.12 -17.31 -16.75
N SER A 68 -4.54 -18.39 -16.08
CA SER A 68 -5.37 -19.45 -16.67
C SER A 68 -6.88 -19.11 -16.68
N THR A 69 -7.29 -17.95 -16.16
CA THR A 69 -8.69 -17.52 -16.21
C THR A 69 -9.10 -17.30 -17.66
N ASN A 70 -10.23 -17.89 -18.05
CA ASN A 70 -10.84 -17.72 -19.37
C ASN A 70 -11.20 -16.26 -19.65
N SER A 71 -11.00 -15.83 -20.90
CA SER A 71 -11.22 -14.46 -21.36
C SER A 71 -12.64 -13.93 -21.10
N GLU A 72 -13.65 -14.81 -21.13
CA GLU A 72 -15.04 -14.47 -20.82
C GLU A 72 -15.24 -14.09 -19.35
N THR A 73 -14.55 -14.76 -18.43
CA THR A 73 -14.58 -14.43 -16.99
C THR A 73 -13.69 -13.23 -16.67
N ILE A 74 -12.60 -13.02 -17.43
CA ILE A 74 -11.82 -11.79 -17.33
C ILE A 74 -12.67 -10.59 -17.76
N ALA A 75 -13.43 -10.70 -18.85
CA ALA A 75 -14.30 -9.64 -19.35
C ALA A 75 -15.37 -9.23 -18.33
N SER A 76 -16.00 -10.19 -17.65
CA SER A 76 -16.99 -9.90 -16.60
C SER A 76 -16.37 -9.30 -15.33
N ILE A 77 -15.18 -9.74 -14.92
CA ILE A 77 -14.45 -9.14 -13.78
C ILE A 77 -14.02 -7.70 -14.10
N SER A 78 -13.58 -7.44 -15.33
CA SER A 78 -13.11 -6.12 -15.78
C SER A 78 -14.23 -5.08 -15.81
N SER A 79 -15.47 -5.49 -16.09
CA SER A 79 -16.62 -4.58 -16.11
C SER A 79 -17.04 -4.07 -14.73
N GLU A 80 -16.78 -4.84 -13.66
CA GLU A 80 -17.09 -4.45 -12.27
C GLU A 80 -15.98 -3.58 -11.63
N GLU A 81 -14.86 -3.41 -12.32
CA GLU A 81 -13.62 -2.83 -11.79
C GLU A 81 -13.46 -1.32 -12.07
N SER A 82 -14.55 -0.66 -12.47
CA SER A 82 -14.55 0.79 -12.70
C SER A 82 -14.62 1.59 -11.39
N GLN A 83 -13.64 1.39 -10.50
CA GLN A 83 -13.22 2.44 -9.56
C GLN A 83 -12.13 3.27 -10.26
N PRO A 84 -12.22 4.61 -10.25
CA PRO A 84 -11.42 5.43 -11.15
C PRO A 84 -9.97 5.48 -10.68
N SER A 85 -9.12 4.60 -11.21
CA SER A 85 -7.71 4.94 -11.41
C SER A 85 -7.63 5.91 -12.61
N ASN A 86 -8.22 7.10 -12.48
CA ASN A 86 -8.14 8.14 -13.49
C ASN A 86 -6.71 8.70 -13.47
N THR A 87 -5.83 8.04 -14.20
CA THR A 87 -4.41 8.39 -14.29
C THR A 87 -4.11 9.24 -15.52
N GLU A 88 -5.11 9.57 -16.35
CA GLU A 88 -4.88 10.41 -17.53
C GLU A 88 -5.96 11.50 -17.63
N GLY A 89 -5.58 12.74 -17.28
CA GLY A 89 -6.33 13.95 -17.67
C GLY A 89 -7.20 14.64 -16.62
N ARG A 90 -7.32 14.16 -15.37
CA ARG A 90 -8.00 14.91 -14.30
C ARG A 90 -7.06 15.92 -13.64
N LYS A 91 -7.56 17.13 -13.36
CA LYS A 91 -6.85 18.14 -12.55
C LYS A 91 -6.46 17.52 -11.21
N ASN A 92 -5.28 17.84 -10.68
CA ASN A 92 -4.74 17.26 -9.43
C ASN A 92 -5.71 17.30 -8.23
N ALA A 93 -6.67 18.24 -8.21
CA ALA A 93 -7.70 18.37 -7.19
C ALA A 93 -8.75 17.24 -7.19
N ASP A 94 -9.00 16.57 -8.32
CA ASP A 94 -10.00 15.49 -8.42
C ASP A 94 -9.39 14.09 -8.20
N VAL A 95 -8.14 14.02 -7.76
CA VAL A 95 -7.41 12.76 -7.58
C VAL A 95 -7.57 12.30 -6.14
N LYS A 96 -8.41 11.28 -5.93
CA LYS A 96 -8.55 10.59 -4.65
C LYS A 96 -7.19 10.08 -4.17
N ASN A 97 -6.88 10.34 -2.91
CA ASN A 97 -5.60 10.02 -2.27
C ASN A 97 -5.76 9.49 -0.84
N LEU A 98 -6.96 9.01 -0.49
CA LEU A 98 -7.27 8.47 0.82
C LEU A 98 -8.31 7.36 0.69
N TRP A 99 -8.08 6.25 1.37
CA TRP A 99 -9.00 5.12 1.47
C TRP A 99 -8.92 4.48 2.85
N LEU A 100 -10.05 3.96 3.33
CA LEU A 100 -10.17 3.16 4.54
C LEU A 100 -10.94 1.89 4.23
N PHE A 101 -10.36 0.72 4.52
CA PHE A 101 -11.00 -0.57 4.30
C PHE A 101 -11.10 -1.38 5.59
N ASN A 102 -12.17 -2.14 5.74
CA ASN A 102 -12.27 -3.18 6.77
C ASN A 102 -11.84 -4.52 6.17
N ILE A 103 -10.59 -4.91 6.38
CA ILE A 103 -9.97 -6.11 5.81
C ILE A 103 -10.60 -7.41 6.34
N ARG A 104 -11.27 -7.38 7.50
CA ARG A 104 -11.96 -8.58 8.01
C ARG A 104 -13.20 -8.90 7.19
N THR A 105 -13.99 -7.88 6.84
CA THR A 105 -15.25 -8.05 6.11
C THR A 105 -15.09 -7.86 4.60
N ASP A 106 -14.09 -7.09 4.19
CA ASP A 106 -13.73 -6.81 2.79
C ASP A 106 -12.22 -7.02 2.58
N PRO A 107 -11.78 -8.28 2.44
CA PRO A 107 -10.38 -8.59 2.16
C PRO A 107 -9.93 -8.17 0.75
N THR A 108 -10.87 -7.80 -0.13
CA THR A 108 -10.61 -7.40 -1.51
C THR A 108 -10.56 -5.89 -1.73
N GLU A 109 -10.72 -5.09 -0.67
CA GLU A 109 -10.57 -3.63 -0.69
C GLU A 109 -11.46 -2.94 -1.75
N ARG A 110 -12.72 -3.39 -1.84
CA ARG A 110 -13.72 -2.89 -2.81
C ARG A 110 -14.59 -1.78 -2.24
N HIS A 111 -14.77 -1.73 -0.92
CA HIS A 111 -15.68 -0.79 -0.27
C HIS A 111 -14.92 0.17 0.66
N ASP A 112 -14.74 1.39 0.17
CA ASP A 112 -14.08 2.45 0.93
C ASP A 112 -15.02 3.09 1.96
N LEU A 113 -14.56 3.12 3.21
CA LEU A 113 -15.25 3.62 4.39
C LEU A 113 -14.70 4.98 4.86
N SER A 114 -13.80 5.63 4.11
CA SER A 114 -13.10 6.83 4.60
C SER A 114 -14.04 7.99 4.90
N THR A 115 -15.14 8.11 4.15
CA THR A 115 -16.16 9.15 4.35
C THR A 115 -17.09 8.82 5.50
N ASP A 116 -17.35 7.52 5.73
CA ASP A 116 -18.29 7.05 6.76
C ASP A 116 -17.66 7.03 8.16
N MET A 117 -16.33 6.90 8.24
CA MET A 117 -15.60 6.79 9.51
C MET A 117 -14.45 7.81 9.64
N PRO A 118 -14.71 9.13 9.56
CA PRO A 118 -13.66 10.17 9.54
C PRO A 118 -12.84 10.23 10.83
N GLU A 119 -13.44 9.95 12.00
CA GLU A 119 -12.72 9.93 13.28
C GLU A 119 -11.67 8.80 13.33
N LEU A 120 -12.01 7.63 12.80
CA LEU A 120 -11.08 6.50 12.70
C LEU A 120 -9.95 6.82 11.72
N VAL A 121 -10.26 7.43 10.59
CA VAL A 121 -9.24 7.95 9.65
C VAL A 121 -8.26 8.86 10.37
N GLU A 122 -8.76 9.82 11.16
CA GLU A 122 -7.90 10.77 11.88
C GLU A 122 -7.00 10.07 12.91
N ASP A 123 -7.51 9.10 13.68
CA ASP A 123 -6.70 8.29 14.61
C ASP A 123 -5.58 7.56 13.87
N LEU A 124 -5.89 6.92 12.75
CA LEU A 124 -4.91 6.19 11.94
C LEU A 124 -3.87 7.14 11.33
N LEU A 125 -4.26 8.33 10.87
CA LEU A 125 -3.32 9.35 10.39
C LEU A 125 -2.40 9.86 11.52
N ARG A 126 -2.90 10.03 12.74
CA ARG A 126 -2.06 10.40 13.89
C ARG A 126 -1.06 9.29 14.23
N ARG A 127 -1.45 8.02 14.14
CA ARG A 127 -0.52 6.88 14.30
C ARG A 127 0.59 6.91 13.25
N ILE A 128 0.25 7.13 11.97
CA ILE A 128 1.26 7.28 10.91
C ILE A 128 2.19 8.45 11.24
N SER A 129 1.66 9.59 11.69
CA SER A 129 2.48 10.72 12.10
C SER A 129 3.45 10.37 13.25
N GLY A 130 3.02 9.57 14.21
CA GLY A 130 3.87 9.08 15.30
C GLY A 130 5.01 8.20 14.79
N TYR A 131 4.72 7.28 13.86
CA TYR A 131 5.75 6.49 13.19
C TYR A 131 6.74 7.37 12.41
N ASN A 132 6.21 8.30 11.60
CA ASN A 132 7.02 9.21 10.78
C ASN A 132 7.96 10.08 11.62
N ALA A 133 7.53 10.52 12.81
CA ALA A 133 8.36 11.32 13.70
C ALA A 133 9.62 10.59 14.20
N THR A 134 9.61 9.26 14.19
CA THR A 134 10.76 8.41 14.57
C THR A 134 11.53 7.87 13.36
N ALA A 135 11.05 8.12 12.14
CA ALA A 135 11.65 7.58 10.93
C ALA A 135 12.94 8.32 10.56
N LEU A 136 13.94 7.57 10.11
CA LEU A 136 15.12 8.17 9.49
C LEU A 136 14.81 8.57 8.04
N PRO A 137 15.44 9.64 7.53
CA PRO A 137 15.33 9.97 6.11
C PRO A 137 15.77 8.79 5.24
N PRO A 138 15.08 8.52 4.12
CA PRO A 138 15.47 7.46 3.21
C PRO A 138 16.80 7.80 2.54
N VAL A 139 17.66 6.79 2.38
CA VAL A 139 18.94 6.89 1.67
C VAL A 139 18.82 6.18 0.33
N TYR A 140 18.69 6.97 -0.74
CA TYR A 140 18.55 6.48 -2.11
C TYR A 140 19.56 7.17 -3.04
N PRO A 141 20.85 6.77 -2.97
CA PRO A 141 21.92 7.39 -3.77
C PRO A 141 21.80 6.99 -5.26
N PRO A 142 22.41 7.78 -6.17
CA PRO A 142 22.54 7.38 -7.56
C PRO A 142 23.39 6.11 -7.71
N SER A 143 23.17 5.37 -8.81
CA SER A 143 23.98 4.21 -9.15
C SER A 143 25.45 4.60 -9.33
N ASP A 144 26.37 3.83 -8.74
CA ASP A 144 27.81 4.01 -8.93
C ASP A 144 28.24 3.31 -10.23
N PRO A 145 28.77 4.02 -11.25
CA PRO A 145 29.21 3.39 -12.50
C PRO A 145 30.27 2.30 -12.31
N LYS A 146 31.05 2.34 -11.21
CA LYS A 146 32.04 1.31 -10.90
C LYS A 146 31.42 -0.01 -10.51
N CYS A 147 30.10 -0.07 -10.26
CA CYS A 147 29.41 -1.32 -9.95
C CYS A 147 29.22 -2.22 -11.17
N ASP A 148 29.56 -1.77 -12.39
CA ASP A 148 29.35 -2.54 -13.61
C ASP A 148 30.09 -3.90 -13.54
N PRO A 149 29.38 -5.04 -13.58
CA PRO A 149 29.98 -6.37 -13.57
C PRO A 149 31.02 -6.60 -14.67
N LYS A 150 30.95 -5.86 -15.79
CA LYS A 150 31.98 -5.92 -16.84
C LYS A 150 33.36 -5.51 -16.34
N LEU A 151 33.43 -4.68 -15.29
CA LEU A 151 34.67 -4.27 -14.62
C LEU A 151 35.15 -5.31 -13.59
N HIS A 152 34.32 -6.30 -13.25
CA HIS A 152 34.53 -7.29 -12.16
C HIS A 152 34.42 -8.74 -12.66
N GLY A 153 34.96 -9.02 -13.85
CA GLY A 153 35.00 -10.38 -14.41
C GLY A 153 33.63 -10.95 -14.82
N GLY A 154 32.61 -10.11 -14.97
CA GLY A 154 31.27 -10.50 -15.39
C GLY A 154 30.31 -10.88 -14.25
N PHE A 155 30.72 -10.70 -13.00
CA PHE A 155 29.93 -11.07 -11.82
C PHE A 155 29.60 -9.87 -10.93
N TRP A 156 28.45 -9.91 -10.28
CA TRP A 156 28.12 -8.96 -9.22
C TRP A 156 28.92 -9.30 -7.97
N GLY A 157 29.63 -8.32 -7.43
CA GLY A 157 30.42 -8.47 -6.21
C GLY A 157 30.74 -7.10 -5.61
N PRO A 158 31.44 -7.02 -4.47
CA PRO A 158 31.91 -5.75 -3.95
C PRO A 158 32.79 -5.03 -4.98
N TRP A 159 32.46 -3.77 -5.29
CA TRP A 159 33.28 -2.90 -6.13
C TRP A 159 33.86 -1.80 -5.25
N ARG A 160 35.18 -1.83 -5.04
CA ARG A 160 35.93 -0.78 -4.33
C ARG A 160 37.34 -0.70 -4.90
#